data_AF-A0A0K0FT35-F1
#
_entry.id   AF-A0A0K0FT35-F1
#
_cell.length_a   1.000
_cell.length_b   1.000
_cell.length_c   1.000
_cell.angle_alpha   90.00
_cell.angle_beta   90.00
_cell.angle_gamma   90.00
#
_symmetry.space_group_name_H-M   'P 1'
#
loop_
_entity.id
_entity.type
_entity.pdbx_description
1 polymer ?
#
loop_
_entity_poly.entity_id
_entity_poly.type
_entity_poly.pdbx_seq_one_letter_code
_entity_poly.pdbx_strand_id
1 'polypeptide(L)'
;MIVIPLRRIKTEDIIYEINNQIFSRYGLPKTLRLDNARYFTSKLFNEFVKNWNVEVRTSTSYNHNSYGLVKRSNRTINKTIAYYQAKEN
;
A
#
# COMPACT_ATOMS: atom_id res chain seq x y z
N MET A 1 -3.18 3.85 -11.18
CA MET A 1 -3.42 3.50 -9.76
C MET A 1 -3.71 2.01 -9.70
N ILE A 2 -2.96 1.26 -8.88
CA ILE A 2 -3.14 -0.19 -8.73
C ILE A 2 -3.83 -0.41 -7.37
N VAL A 3 -4.85 -1.26 -7.35
CA VAL A 3 -5.58 -1.64 -6.13
C VAL A 3 -5.62 -3.17 -6.09
N ILE A 4 -5.15 -3.75 -4.98
CA ILE A 4 -5.16 -5.18 -4.76
C ILE A 4 -6.04 -5.42 -3.53
N PRO A 5 -7.22 -6.04 -3.69
CA PRO A 5 -8.10 -6.33 -2.56
C PRO A 5 -7.51 -7.47 -1.73
N LEU A 6 -7.37 -7.24 -0.43
CA LEU A 6 -6.88 -8.25 0.52
C LEU A 6 -8.04 -8.82 1.31
N ARG A 7 -8.08 -10.15 1.47
CA ARG A 7 -9.05 -10.82 2.35
C ARG A 7 -8.75 -10.60 3.83
N ARG A 8 -7.47 -10.41 4.18
CA ARG A 8 -6.98 -10.23 5.55
C ARG A 8 -5.84 -9.21 5.55
N ILE A 9 -5.76 -8.45 6.64
CA ILE A 9 -4.71 -7.45 6.84
C ILE A 9 -3.65 -8.05 7.77
N LYS A 10 -2.84 -8.97 7.23
CA LYS A 10 -1.67 -9.53 7.89
C LYS A 10 -0.41 -9.16 7.10
N THR A 11 0.72 -9.02 7.79
CA THR A 11 1.99 -8.66 7.14
C THR A 11 2.38 -9.68 6.07
N GLU A 12 2.20 -10.97 6.34
CA GLU A 12 2.53 -12.06 5.41
C GLU A 12 1.73 -11.96 4.12
N ASP A 13 0.41 -11.74 4.24
CA ASP A 13 -0.51 -11.59 3.10
C ASP A 13 -0.12 -10.33 2.28
N ILE A 14 0.27 -9.25 2.94
CA ILE A 14 0.71 -8.00 2.28
C ILE A 14 2.04 -8.21 1.52
N ILE A 15 3.03 -8.86 2.14
CA ILE A 15 4.32 -9.15 1.52
C ILE A 15 4.13 -10.01 0.28
N TYR A 16 3.30 -11.06 0.38
CA TYR A 16 2.99 -11.95 -0.72
C TYR A 16 2.45 -11.18 -1.93
N GLU A 17 1.47 -10.30 -1.71
CA GLU A 17 0.87 -9.52 -2.80
C GLU A 17 1.81 -8.44 -3.35
N ILE A 18 2.61 -7.77 -2.52
CA ILE A 18 3.62 -6.83 -3.00
C ILE A 18 4.63 -7.55 -3.89
N ASN A 19 5.12 -8.71 -3.46
CA ASN A 19 6.06 -9.49 -4.25
C ASN A 19 5.46 -9.91 -5.59
N ASN A 20 4.27 -10.53 -5.56
CA ASN A 20 3.71 -11.19 -6.74
C ASN A 20 3.03 -10.22 -7.72
N GLN A 21 2.32 -9.22 -7.22
CA GLN A 21 1.54 -8.31 -8.06
C GLN A 21 2.30 -7.03 -8.42
N ILE A 22 3.29 -6.64 -7.61
CA ILE A 22 4.04 -5.40 -7.82
C ILE A 22 5.48 -5.70 -8.27
N PHE A 23 6.30 -6.33 -7.42
CA PHE A 23 7.73 -6.49 -7.70
C PHE A 23 7.98 -7.39 -8.91
N SER A 24 7.32 -8.55 -8.98
CA SER A 24 7.44 -9.48 -10.11
C SER A 24 6.93 -8.90 -11.43
N ARG A 25 6.00 -7.93 -11.38
CA ARG A 25 5.35 -7.37 -12.58
C ARG A 25 6.00 -6.09 -13.09
N TYR A 26 6.47 -5.23 -12.19
CA TYR A 26 7.00 -3.90 -12.53
C TYR A 26 8.48 -3.75 -12.18
N GLY A 27 9.10 -4.78 -11.61
CA GLY A 27 10.44 -4.73 -11.06
C GLY A 27 10.51 -4.14 -9.66
N LEU A 28 11.72 -4.11 -9.11
CA LEU A 28 11.98 -3.59 -7.77
C LEU A 28 12.03 -2.05 -7.81
N PRO A 29 11.23 -1.36 -6.99
CA PRO A 29 11.33 0.09 -6.86
C PRO A 29 12.58 0.47 -6.07
N LYS A 30 13.16 1.63 -6.38
CA LYS A 30 14.24 2.20 -5.55
C LYS A 30 13.73 2.57 -4.14
N THR A 31 12.50 3.06 -4.05
CA THR A 31 11.94 3.58 -2.81
C THR A 31 10.46 3.21 -2.68
N LEU A 32 10.06 2.74 -1.49
CA LEU A 32 8.67 2.58 -1.09
C LEU A 32 8.30 3.67 -0.07
N ARG A 33 7.25 4.44 -0.38
CA ARG A 33 6.71 5.42 0.55
C ARG A 33 5.46 4.85 1.23
N LEU A 34 5.55 4.63 2.53
CA LEU A 34 4.53 3.94 3.33
C LEU A 34 4.11 4.81 4.52
N ASP A 35 2.95 4.55 5.10
CA ASP A 35 2.58 5.13 6.39
C ASP A 35 3.17 4.30 7.54
N ASN A 36 2.91 4.71 8.79
CA ASN A 36 3.37 3.99 9.98
C ASN A 36 2.39 2.90 10.44
N ALA A 37 1.63 2.30 9.53
CA ALA A 37 0.75 1.20 9.90
C ALA A 37 1.56 0.01 10.44
N ARG A 38 1.02 -0.68 11.45
CA ARG A 38 1.72 -1.74 12.18
C ARG A 38 2.29 -2.84 11.28
N TYR A 39 1.59 -3.18 10.20
CA TYR A 39 2.05 -4.18 9.25
C TYR A 39 3.29 -3.73 8.45
N PHE A 40 3.40 -2.44 8.12
CA PHE A 40 4.58 -1.87 7.46
C PHE A 40 5.75 -1.61 8.42
N THR A 41 5.48 -1.47 9.71
CA THR A 41 6.53 -1.32 10.73
C THR A 41 6.94 -2.64 11.39
N SER A 42 6.33 -3.76 10.99
CA SER A 42 6.62 -5.07 11.58
C SER A 42 8.02 -5.56 11.22
N LYS A 43 8.62 -6.37 12.10
CA LYS A 43 9.95 -6.97 11.86
C LYS A 43 10.00 -7.70 10.52
N LEU A 44 8.99 -8.52 10.25
CA LEU A 44 8.88 -9.29 9.01
C LEU A 44 8.88 -8.39 7.75
N PHE A 45 8.15 -7.27 7.79
CA PHE A 45 8.12 -6.35 6.65
C PHE A 45 9.47 -5.66 6.44
N ASN A 46 10.11 -5.22 7.51
CA ASN A 46 11.43 -4.60 7.46
C ASN A 46 12.50 -5.55 6.90
N GLU A 47 12.46 -6.83 7.29
CA GLU A 47 13.36 -7.86 6.74
C GLU A 47 13.10 -8.06 5.24
N PHE A 48 11.84 -8.12 4.81
CA PHE A 48 11.46 -8.25 3.41
C PHE A 48 12.03 -7.11 2.54
N VAL A 49 11.78 -5.85 2.90
CA VAL A 49 12.27 -4.70 2.10
C VAL A 49 13.80 -4.60 2.10
N LYS A 50 14.45 -4.99 3.20
CA LYS A 50 15.91 -5.05 3.30
C LYS A 50 16.50 -6.10 2.37
N ASN A 51 15.89 -7.28 2.31
CA ASN A 51 16.34 -8.36 1.41
C ASN A 51 16.25 -7.96 -0.07
N TRP A 52 15.29 -7.11 -0.42
CA TRP A 52 15.14 -6.55 -1.77
C TRP A 52 15.94 -5.27 -2.00
N ASN A 53 16.70 -4.79 -1.02
CA ASN A 53 17.43 -3.53 -1.06
C ASN A 53 16.56 -2.32 -1.44
N VAL A 54 15.31 -2.31 -0.95
CA VAL A 54 14.34 -1.25 -1.21
C VAL A 54 14.36 -0.25 -0.06
N GLU A 55 14.58 1.03 -0.37
CA GLU A 55 14.55 2.10 0.62
C GLU A 55 13.10 2.35 1.07
N VAL A 56 12.81 2.22 2.36
CA VAL A 56 11.50 2.61 2.90
C VAL A 56 11.56 4.03 3.45
N ARG A 57 10.67 4.89 2.94
CA ARG A 57 10.42 6.23 3.47
C ARG A 57 9.08 6.25 4.17
N THR A 58 9.11 6.28 5.49
CA THR A 58 7.92 6.60 6.28
C THR A 58 7.77 8.12 6.37
N SER A 59 6.54 8.58 6.55
CA SER A 59 6.30 9.98 6.88
C SER A 59 6.00 10.14 8.36
N THR A 60 6.42 11.27 8.90
CA THR A 60 5.88 11.78 10.17
C THR A 60 4.44 12.24 9.93
N SER A 61 3.58 12.03 10.94
CA SER A 61 2.12 12.17 10.88
C SER A 61 1.55 13.50 10.37
N TYR A 62 2.38 14.49 10.05
CA TYR A 62 1.97 15.88 9.80
C TYR A 62 2.45 16.50 8.47
N ASN A 63 3.09 15.76 7.57
CA ASN A 63 3.49 16.35 6.28
C ASN A 63 2.39 16.22 5.21
N HIS A 64 1.31 17.00 5.38
CA HIS A 64 0.05 16.98 4.62
C HIS A 64 0.20 17.03 3.09
N ASN A 65 1.28 17.60 2.57
CA ASN A 65 1.49 17.76 1.12
C ASN A 65 1.86 16.46 0.40
N SER A 66 2.47 15.49 1.09
CA SER A 66 3.08 14.33 0.43
C SER A 66 2.14 13.12 0.24
N TYR A 67 1.01 13.06 0.95
CA TYR A 67 -0.01 11.99 0.80
C TYR A 67 -1.23 12.44 0.01
N GLY A 68 -1.23 13.65 -0.55
CA GLY A 68 -2.37 14.18 -1.30
C GLY A 68 -2.81 13.25 -2.43
N LEU A 69 -1.86 12.64 -3.14
CA LEU A 69 -2.17 11.70 -4.22
C LEU A 69 -2.83 10.41 -3.70
N VAL A 70 -2.24 9.77 -2.69
CA VAL A 70 -2.80 8.53 -2.11
C VAL A 70 -4.18 8.77 -1.48
N LYS A 71 -4.35 9.88 -0.74
CA LYS A 71 -5.65 10.25 -0.14
C LYS A 71 -6.71 10.53 -1.21
N ARG A 72 -6.35 11.24 -2.28
CA ARG A 72 -7.26 11.49 -3.42
C ARG A 72 -7.65 10.19 -4.11
N SER A 73 -6.68 9.32 -4.38
CA SER A 73 -6.90 8.00 -4.95
C SER A 73 -7.86 7.16 -4.10
N ASN A 74 -7.63 7.04 -2.79
CA ASN A 74 -8.50 6.31 -1.88
C ASN A 74 -9.91 6.90 -1.84
N ARG A 75 -10.04 8.23 -1.85
CA ARG A 75 -11.35 8.89 -1.91
C ARG A 75 -12.10 8.56 -3.20
N THR A 76 -11.43 8.55 -4.34
CA THR A 76 -12.03 8.19 -5.64
C THR A 76 -12.48 6.73 -5.64
N ILE A 77 -11.67 5.80 -5.12
CA ILE A 77 -12.04 4.39 -4.99
C ILE A 77 -13.30 4.23 -4.15
N ASN A 78 -13.32 4.81 -2.94
CA ASN A 78 -14.45 4.69 -2.02
C ASN A 78 -15.75 5.27 -2.61
N LYS A 79 -15.67 6.41 -3.29
CA LYS A 79 -16.82 7.00 -4.00
C LYS A 79 -17.35 6.07 -5.09
N THR A 80 -16.45 5.45 -5.85
CA THR A 80 -16.81 4.55 -6.94
C THR A 80 -17.50 3.31 -6.40
N ILE A 81 -16.95 2.70 -5.34
CA ILE A 81 -17.56 1.54 -4.66
C ILE A 81 -18.96 1.89 -4.15
N ALA A 82 -19.10 3.03 -3.45
CA ALA A 82 -20.39 3.46 -2.92
C ALA A 82 -21.44 3.71 -4.01
N TYR A 83 -21.03 4.26 -5.16
CA TYR A 83 -21.92 4.47 -6.30
C TYR A 83 -22.49 3.15 -6.83
N TYR A 84 -21.65 2.13 -7.03
CA TYR A 84 -22.12 0.82 -7.51
C TYR A 84 -23.02 0.12 -6.49
N GLN A 85 -22.70 0.20 -5.19
CA GLN A 85 -23.55 -0.35 -4.13
C GLN A 85 -24.93 0.32 -4.06
N ALA A 86 -25.01 1.62 -4.36
CA ALA A 86 -26.27 2.35 -4.38
C ALA A 86 -27.12 2.07 -5.64
N LYS A 87 -26.51 1.59 -6.73
CA LYS A 87 -27.19 1.24 -7.98
C LYS A 87 -27.75 -0.19 -7.95
N GLU A 88 -27.18 -1.07 -7.12
CA GLU A 88 -27.64 -2.45 -6.92
C GLU A 88 -28.78 -2.58 -5.89
N ASN A 89 -29.15 -1.48 -5.21
CA ASN A 89 -30.35 -1.34 -4.38
C ASN A 89 -31.44 -0.57 -5.12
#